data_AF-A0A966EIC8-F1
#
_entry.id   AF-A0A966EIC8-F1
#
_cell.length_a   1.000
_cell.length_b   1.000
_cell.length_c   1.000
_cell.angle_alpha   90.00
_cell.angle_beta   90.00
_cell.angle_gamma   90.00
#
_symmetry.space_group_name_H-M   'P 1'
#
loop_
_entity.id
_entity.type
_entity.pdbx_description
1 polymer ?
#
loop_
_entity_poly.entity_id
_entity_poly.type
_entity_poly.pdbx_seq_one_letter_code
_entity_poly.pdbx_strand_id
1 'polypeptide(L)' 'GETVSRAVALQGACKLVEHDFLVSAELMDRLRIGEEFTSSFLGPVELFPDGTTVDTYALSREGRGG' A
#
# COMPACT_ATOMS: atom_id res chain seq x y z
N GLY A 1 5.70 7.94 16.30
CA GLY A 1 5.17 6.61 16.67
C GLY A 1 5.43 5.67 15.51
N GLU A 2 5.83 4.43 15.78
CA GLU A 2 6.30 3.43 14.80
C GLU A 2 5.38 3.28 13.57
N THR A 3 4.07 3.33 13.77
CA THR A 3 3.04 3.29 12.71
C THR A 3 3.15 4.43 11.70
N VAL A 4 3.49 5.65 12.16
CA VAL A 4 3.63 6.83 11.29
C VAL A 4 4.88 6.71 10.42
N SER A 5 5.98 6.17 10.97
CA SER A 5 7.21 5.95 10.20
C SER A 5 7.02 4.90 9.09
N ARG A 6 6.30 3.81 9.37
CA ARG A 6 5.97 2.79 8.35
C ARG A 6 5.08 3.36 7.23
N ALA A 7 4.07 4.17 7.58
CA ALA A 7 3.20 4.81 6.59
C ALA A 7 3.97 5.77 5.66
N VAL A 8 4.91 6.55 6.21
CA VAL A 8 5.75 7.46 5.42
C VAL A 8 6.73 6.70 4.51
N ALA A 9 7.31 5.58 4.99
CA ALA A 9 8.18 4.74 4.17
C ALA A 9 7.42 4.08 3.00
N LEU A 10 6.20 3.59 3.24
CA LEU A 10 5.30 3.08 2.20
C LEU A 10 4.94 4.18 1.19
N GLN A 11 4.61 5.38 1.65
CA GLN A 11 4.27 6.50 0.76
C GLN A 11 5.49 6.98 -0.06
N GLY A 12 6.70 6.86 0.48
CA GLY A 12 7.94 7.06 -0.27
C GLY A 12 8.11 6.07 -1.42
N ALA A 13 7.78 4.79 -1.18
CA ALA A 13 7.75 3.76 -2.21
C ALA A 13 6.63 3.98 -3.24
N CYS A 14 5.48 4.57 -2.86
CA CYS A 14 4.38 4.88 -3.80
C CYS A 14 4.83 5.79 -4.95
N LYS A 15 5.79 6.71 -4.73
CA LYS A 15 6.25 7.63 -5.80
C LYS A 15 6.89 6.91 -6.99
N LEU A 16 7.21 5.62 -6.86
CA LEU A 16 7.82 4.80 -7.91
C LEU A 16 6.80 3.94 -8.68
N VAL A 17 5.53 3.93 -8.29
CA VAL A 17 4.50 3.07 -8.90
C VAL A 17 3.29 3.93 -9.28
N GLU A 18 2.79 3.81 -10.52
CA GLU A 18 1.61 4.53 -11.03
C GLU A 18 0.29 4.04 -10.40
N HIS A 19 0.26 3.83 -9.09
CA HIS A 19 -0.92 3.39 -8.35
C HIS A 19 -1.33 4.43 -7.31
N ASP A 20 -2.64 4.56 -7.08
CA ASP A 20 -3.19 5.60 -6.21
C ASP A 20 -2.67 5.47 -4.76
N PHE A 21 -2.59 4.25 -4.22
CA PHE A 21 -2.13 4.01 -2.85
C PHE A 21 -1.41 2.66 -2.71
N LEU A 22 -0.30 2.64 -1.96
CA LEU A 22 0.30 1.40 -1.47
C LEU A 22 -0.08 1.17 -0.02
N VAL A 23 -0.38 -0.09 0.31
CA VAL A 23 -0.71 -0.53 1.66
C VAL A 23 0.02 -1.83 1.97
N SER A 24 0.46 -1.98 3.23
CA SER A 24 1.06 -3.23 3.70
C SER A 24 0.00 -4.31 3.91
N ALA A 25 0.41 -5.57 3.89
CA ALA A 25 -0.47 -6.71 4.16
C ALA A 25 -1.19 -6.62 5.53
N GLU A 26 -0.49 -6.16 6.58
CA GLU A 26 -1.09 -5.95 7.90
C GLU A 26 -2.21 -4.90 7.87
N LEU A 27 -2.00 -3.81 7.13
CA LEU A 27 -3.02 -2.78 6.98
C LEU A 27 -4.18 -3.29 6.12
N MET A 28 -3.89 -4.05 5.06
CA MET A 28 -4.87 -4.66 4.17
C MET A 28 -5.81 -5.62 4.91
N ASP A 29 -5.29 -6.44 5.84
CA ASP A 29 -6.10 -7.34 6.68
C ASP A 29 -7.09 -6.58 7.58
N ARG A 30 -6.68 -5.38 8.03
CA ARG A 30 -7.49 -4.52 8.91
C ARG A 30 -8.41 -3.58 8.14
N LEU A 31 -8.11 -3.32 6.86
CA LEU A 31 -8.87 -2.45 5.99
C LEU A 31 -10.07 -3.21 5.43
N ARG A 32 -11.27 -2.71 5.68
CA ARG A 32 -12.43 -3.04 4.85
C ARG A 32 -12.40 -2.16 3.62
N ILE A 33 -11.85 -2.67 2.53
CA ILE A 33 -11.97 -2.01 1.23
C ILE A 33 -13.43 -2.09 0.77
N GLY A 34 -13.98 -0.96 0.32
CA GLY A 34 -15.31 -0.94 -0.31
C GLY A 34 -15.28 -1.65 -1.65
N GLU A 35 -16.44 -2.10 -2.14
CA GLU A 35 -16.58 -2.79 -3.44
C GLU A 35 -16.08 -1.95 -4.63
N GLU A 36 -15.91 -0.63 -4.45
CA GLU A 36 -15.36 0.29 -5.45
C GLU A 36 -13.82 0.30 -5.52
N PHE A 37 -13.14 -0.52 -4.72
CA PHE A 37 -11.67 -0.61 -4.70
C PHE A 37 -11.21 -2.00 -5.10
N THR A 38 -10.16 -2.05 -5.91
CA THR A 38 -9.44 -3.27 -6.24
C THR A 38 -8.07 -3.23 -5.58
N SER A 39 -7.60 -4.40 -5.18
CA SER A 39 -6.25 -4.57 -4.63
C SER A 39 -5.44 -5.48 -5.55
N SER A 40 -4.22 -5.08 -5.88
CA SER A 40 -3.26 -5.90 -6.61
C SER A 40 -2.02 -6.13 -5.76
N PHE A 41 -1.58 -7.37 -5.63
CA PHE A 41 -0.36 -7.69 -4.90
C PHE A 41 0.86 -7.27 -5.72
N LEU A 42 1.72 -6.43 -5.14
CA LEU A 42 2.92 -5.92 -5.81
C LEU A 42 4.21 -6.61 -5.36
N GLY A 43 4.15 -7.38 -4.27
CA GLY A 43 5.30 -8.05 -3.70
C GLY A 43 5.90 -7.33 -2.49
N PRO A 44 7.00 -7.88 -1.97
CA PRO A 44 7.72 -7.33 -0.83
C PRO A 44 8.44 -6.03 -1.19
N VAL A 45 8.31 -5.02 -0.34
CA VAL A 45 9.03 -3.73 -0.41
C VAL A 45 9.86 -3.55 0.86
N GLU A 46 11.11 -3.15 0.69
CA GLU A 46 11.99 -2.79 1.80
C GLU A 46 11.68 -1.37 2.29
N LEU A 47 11.37 -1.24 3.58
CA LEU A 47 11.08 0.03 4.22
C LEU A 47 12.38 0.68 4.71
N PHE A 48 12.72 1.85 4.16
CA PHE A 48 13.85 2.65 4.62
C PHE A 48 13.46 3.54 5.81
N PRO A 49 14.33 3.75 6.82
CA PRO A 49 15.69 3.20 7.00
C PRO A 49 15.73 1.84 7.74
N ASP A 50 14.58 1.30 8.09
CA ASP A 50 14.47 0.14 8.98
C ASP A 50 15.03 -1.15 8.35
N GLY A 51 15.12 -1.21 7.01
CA GLY A 51 15.51 -2.41 6.25
C GLY A 51 14.46 -3.53 6.33
N THR A 52 13.34 -3.28 7.01
CA THR A 52 12.25 -4.23 7.18
C THR A 52 11.53 -4.41 5.86
N THR A 53 11.45 -5.65 5.38
CA THR A 53 10.66 -6.01 4.20
C THR A 53 9.20 -6.25 4.59
N VAL A 54 8.27 -5.63 3.87
CA VAL A 54 6.83 -5.83 4.05
C VAL A 54 6.16 -6.16 2.73
N ASP A 55 5.23 -7.12 2.74
CA ASP A 55 4.37 -7.39 1.61
C ASP A 55 3.44 -6.20 1.35
N THR A 56 3.37 -5.76 0.09
CA THR A 56 2.60 -4.58 -0.31
C THR A 56 1.57 -4.88 -1.38
N TYR A 57 0.48 -4.13 -1.30
CA TYR A 57 -0.63 -4.15 -2.24
C TYR A 57 -0.85 -2.74 -2.77
N ALA A 58 -1.07 -2.63 -4.07
CA ALA A 58 -1.65 -1.43 -4.66
C ALA A 58 -3.15 -1.45 -4.48
N LEU A 59 -3.70 -0.35 -4.00
CA LEU A 59 -5.13 -0.09 -4.04
C LEU A 59 -5.40 0.92 -5.15
N SER A 60 -6.31 0.54 -6.03
CA SER A 60 -6.85 1.42 -7.06
C SER A 60 -8.36 1.47 -6.91
N ARG A 61 -8.91 2.68 -7.01
CA ARG A 61 -10.35 2.82 -7.11
C ARG A 61 -10.76 2.32 -8.49
N GLU A 62 -11.65 1.35 -8.55
CA GLU A 62 -12.29 0.99 -9.81
C GLU A 62 -13.22 2.16 -10.15
N GLY A 63 -12.69 3.11 -10.93
CA GLY A 63 -13.50 4.19 -11.44
C GLY A 63 -14.61 3.56 -12.25
N ARG A 64 -15.88 3.83 -11.87
CA ARG A 64 -17.01 3.78 -12.81
C ARG A 64 -16.69 4.70 -13.99
N GLY A 65 -15.91 4.21 -14.94
CA GLY A 65 -15.88 4.66 -16.32
C GLY A 65 -16.77 3.72 -17.11
N GLY A 66 -18.08 3.92 -17.00
CA GLY A 66 -19.12 3.18 -17.70
C GLY A 66 -20.42 3.95 -17.67
#